data_AF-A0A7I9WAZ2-F1
#
_entry.id   AF-A0A7I9WAZ2-F1
#
_cell.length_a   1.000
_cell.length_b   1.000
_cell.length_c   1.000
_cell.angle_alpha   90.00
_cell.angle_beta   90.00
_cell.angle_gamma   90.00
#
_symmetry.space_group_name_H-M   'P 1'
#
loop_
_entity.id
_entity.type
_entity.pdbx_description
1 polymer ?
#
loop_
_entity_poly.entity_id
_entity_poly.type
_entity_poly.pdbx_seq_one_letter_code
_entity_poly.pdbx_strand_id
1 'polypeptide(L)'
;MHANNPAEVPARLEALAVLGGLDRMALHSQLAAAVQVLLHVARDHGGKRRLNEIAVLRPNGDGLVGVSTAWHAEAGKGSGADDLTALLTVRGAL
;
A
#
# COMPACT_ATOMS: atom_id res chain seq x y z
N MET A 1 -0.13 4.25 -9.59
CA MET A 1 -1.60 4.34 -9.52
C MET A 1 -1.97 5.72 -9.02
N HIS A 2 -2.96 6.39 -9.60
CA HIS A 2 -3.43 7.66 -9.04
C HIS A 2 -4.44 7.37 -7.93
N ALA A 3 -4.09 7.77 -6.71
CA ALA A 3 -4.93 7.65 -5.52
C ALA A 3 -4.61 8.84 -4.60
N ASN A 4 -5.62 9.37 -3.92
CA ASN A 4 -5.43 10.49 -2.99
C ASN A 4 -4.75 10.05 -1.70
N ASN A 5 -4.88 8.76 -1.35
CA ASN A 5 -4.20 8.11 -0.24
C ASN A 5 -3.99 6.60 -0.56
N PRO A 6 -3.06 5.92 0.13
CA PRO A 6 -2.83 4.49 -0.06
C PRO A 6 -4.03 3.61 0.32
N ALA A 7 -4.83 4.01 1.32
CA ALA A 7 -5.96 3.22 1.82
C ALA A 7 -7.06 3.00 0.76
N GLU A 8 -7.19 3.90 -0.21
CA GLU A 8 -8.13 3.77 -1.31
C GLU A 8 -7.64 2.87 -2.46
N VAL A 9 -6.38 2.42 -2.44
CA VAL A 9 -5.80 1.60 -3.51
C VAL A 9 -6.55 0.27 -3.70
N PRO A 10 -6.85 -0.53 -2.65
CA PRO A 10 -7.60 -1.77 -2.81
C PRO A 10 -8.98 -1.54 -3.46
N ALA A 11 -9.74 -0.54 -2.99
CA ALA A 11 -11.06 -0.24 -3.55
C ALA A 11 -11.00 0.17 -5.03
N ARG A 12 -9.97 0.92 -5.44
CA ARG A 12 -9.77 1.26 -6.86
C ARG A 12 -9.40 0.04 -7.70
N LEU A 13 -8.55 -0.83 -7.18
CA LEU A 13 -8.22 -2.09 -7.85
C LEU A 13 -9.46 -2.98 -7.98
N GLU A 14 -10.32 -3.04 -6.95
CA GLU A 14 -11.61 -3.74 -7.00
C GLU A 14 -12.50 -3.19 -8.13
N ALA A 15 -12.63 -1.87 -8.23
CA ALA A 15 -13.40 -1.24 -9.30
C ALA A 15 -12.86 -1.58 -10.70
N LEU A 16 -11.53 -1.62 -10.86
CA LEU A 16 -10.89 -2.03 -12.13
C LEU A 16 -11.06 -3.52 -12.42
N ALA A 17 -11.00 -4.38 -11.39
CA ALA A 17 -11.22 -5.81 -11.51
C ALA A 17 -12.64 -6.13 -12.00
N VAL A 18 -13.65 -5.41 -11.49
CA VAL A 18 -15.04 -5.54 -11.96
C VAL A 18 -15.14 -5.24 -13.46
N LEU A 19 -14.49 -4.17 -13.93
CA LEU A 19 -14.45 -3.85 -15.36
C LEU A 19 -13.73 -4.92 -16.20
N GLY A 20 -12.75 -5.61 -15.60
CA GLY A 20 -11.98 -6.68 -16.22
C GLY A 20 -12.54 -8.09 -16.04
N GLY A 21 -13.68 -8.26 -15.37
CA GLY A 21 -14.27 -9.58 -15.09
C GLY A 21 -13.50 -10.43 -14.09
N LEU A 22 -12.63 -9.83 -13.27
CA LEU A 22 -11.86 -10.51 -12.23
C LEU A 22 -12.65 -10.49 -10.90
N ASP A 23 -12.80 -11.66 -10.28
CA ASP A 23 -13.43 -11.80 -8.96
C ASP A 23 -12.63 -11.06 -7.85
N ARG A 24 -13.34 -10.61 -6.82
CA ARG A 24 -12.77 -9.86 -5.70
C ARG A 24 -11.70 -10.67 -4.95
N MET A 25 -11.96 -11.94 -4.62
CA MET A 25 -10.98 -12.78 -3.92
C MET A 25 -9.78 -13.07 -4.80
N ALA A 26 -10.01 -13.32 -6.10
CA ALA A 26 -8.93 -13.50 -7.06
C ALA A 26 -8.02 -12.25 -7.15
N LEU A 27 -8.60 -11.05 -7.21
CA LEU A 27 -7.86 -9.79 -7.16
C LEU A 27 -7.01 -9.68 -5.88
N HIS A 28 -7.61 -9.90 -4.71
CA HIS A 28 -6.92 -9.73 -3.43
C HIS A 28 -5.80 -10.76 -3.24
N SER A 29 -6.02 -12.00 -3.70
CA SER A 29 -4.98 -13.03 -3.73
C SER A 29 -3.80 -12.62 -4.60
N GLN A 30 -4.06 -12.10 -5.81
CA GLN A 30 -3.00 -11.60 -6.70
C GLN A 30 -2.28 -10.38 -6.11
N LEU A 31 -3.02 -9.43 -5.54
CA LEU A 31 -2.45 -8.23 -4.94
C LEU A 31 -1.53 -8.57 -3.78
N ALA A 32 -1.97 -9.45 -2.87
CA ALA A 32 -1.19 -9.91 -1.73
C ALA A 32 0.13 -10.58 -2.14
N ALA A 33 0.10 -11.34 -3.24
CA ALA A 33 1.29 -12.02 -3.76
C ALA A 33 2.25 -11.06 -4.49
N ALA A 34 1.71 -10.05 -5.18
CA ALA A 34 2.49 -9.21 -6.09
C ALA A 34 3.03 -7.92 -5.45
N VAL A 35 2.33 -7.35 -4.46
CA VAL A 35 2.64 -6.02 -3.93
C VAL A 35 2.63 -6.04 -2.41
N GLN A 36 3.77 -5.74 -1.79
CA GLN A 36 3.87 -5.64 -0.33
C GLN A 36 3.93 -4.18 0.18
N VAL A 37 4.37 -3.24 -0.64
CA VAL A 37 4.61 -1.84 -0.23
C VAL A 37 4.05 -0.88 -1.26
N LEU A 38 3.38 0.17 -0.78
CA LEU A 38 2.93 1.32 -1.55
C LEU A 38 3.74 2.55 -1.16
N LEU A 39 4.28 3.24 -2.16
CA LEU A 39 4.96 4.52 -2.01
C LEU A 39 4.04 5.62 -2.55
N HIS A 40 3.48 6.43 -1.65
CA HIS A 40 2.60 7.53 -2.03
C HIS A 40 3.40 8.83 -2.09
N VAL A 41 3.44 9.41 -3.29
CA VAL A 41 4.17 10.64 -3.60
C VAL A 41 3.18 11.77 -3.80
N ALA A 42 3.33 12.84 -3.02
CA ALA A 42 2.54 14.06 -3.12
C ALA A 42 3.42 15.24 -3.56
N ARG A 43 2.80 16.36 -3.93
CA ARG A 43 3.51 17.62 -4.14
C ARG A 43 3.57 18.38 -2.82
N ASP A 44 4.75 18.89 -2.46
CA ASP A 44 4.90 19.81 -1.34
C ASP A 44 4.34 21.20 -1.69
N HIS A 45 4.31 22.11 -0.70
CA HIS A 45 3.89 23.50 -0.87
C HIS A 45 4.74 24.27 -1.92
N GLY A 46 5.96 23.79 -2.21
CA GLY A 46 6.84 24.32 -3.26
C GLY A 46 6.66 23.66 -4.64
N GLY A 47 5.65 22.81 -4.81
CA GLY A 47 5.33 22.11 -6.06
C GLY A 47 6.24 20.92 -6.38
N LYS A 48 7.21 20.57 -5.52
CA LYS A 48 8.12 19.45 -5.76
C LYS A 48 7.48 18.14 -5.30
N ARG A 49 7.65 17.09 -6.11
CA ARG A 49 7.21 15.74 -5.75
C ARG A 49 8.10 15.16 -4.66
N ARG A 50 7.49 14.70 -3.57
CA ARG A 50 8.17 14.03 -2.45
C ARG A 50 7.37 12.83 -1.99
N LEU A 51 8.08 11.84 -1.44
CA LEU A 51 7.44 10.74 -0.73
C LEU A 51 6.71 11.30 0.48
N ASN A 52 5.39 11.13 0.50
CA ASN A 52 4.53 11.59 1.58
C ASN A 52 4.21 10.45 2.55
N GLU A 53 4.07 9.22 2.03
CA GLU A 53 3.71 8.06 2.84
C GLU A 53 4.28 6.77 2.28
N ILE A 54 4.69 5.87 3.18
CA ILE A 54 4.97 4.46 2.90
C ILE A 54 3.90 3.65 3.61
N ALA A 55 3.16 2.83 2.87
CA ALA A 55 2.18 1.91 3.42
C ALA A 55 2.54 0.46 3.07
N VAL A 56 2.22 -0.46 3.97
CA VAL A 56 2.40 -1.90 3.77
C VAL A 56 1.05 -2.53 3.47
N LEU A 57 1.05 -3.48 2.54
CA LEU A 57 -0.10 -4.29 2.17
C LEU A 57 0.00 -5.67 2.81
N ARG A 58 -1.06 -6.09 3.50
CA ARG A 58 -1.17 -7.41 4.14
C ARG A 58 -2.58 -7.95 4.00
N PRO A 59 -2.76 -9.25 3.73
CA PRO A 59 -4.05 -9.90 3.93
C PRO A 59 -4.49 -9.79 5.39
N ASN A 60 -5.74 -9.42 5.60
CA ASN A 60 -6.42 -9.48 6.89
C ASN A 60 -6.94 -10.91 7.12
N GLY A 61 -7.57 -11.14 8.28
CA GLY A 61 -8.12 -12.46 8.64
C GLY A 61 -9.23 -12.96 7.70
N ASP A 62 -9.82 -12.09 6.90
CA ASP A 62 -10.82 -12.41 5.87
C ASP A 62 -10.22 -12.65 4.48
N GLY A 63 -8.89 -12.59 4.33
CA GLY A 63 -8.18 -12.77 3.07
C GLY A 63 -8.17 -11.53 2.17
N LEU A 64 -8.81 -10.42 2.57
CA LEU A 64 -8.74 -9.14 1.87
C LEU A 64 -7.47 -8.38 2.25
N VAL A 65 -6.83 -7.75 1.28
CA VAL A 65 -5.65 -6.91 1.50
C VAL A 65 -6.06 -5.61 2.19
N GLY A 66 -5.58 -5.47 3.43
CA GLY A 66 -5.56 -4.23 4.17
C GLY A 66 -4.32 -3.38 3.87
N VAL A 67 -4.42 -2.09 4.21
CA VAL A 67 -3.35 -1.11 4.07
C VAL A 67 -3.03 -0.56 5.45
N SER A 68 -1.75 -0.55 5.82
CA SER A 68 -1.27 0.05 7.09
C SER A 68 -0.12 1.02 6.82
N THR A 69 -0.24 2.25 7.30
CA THR A 69 0.82 3.26 7.19
C THR A 69 2.04 2.81 7.99
N ALA A 70 3.17 2.62 7.32
CA ALA A 70 4.46 2.35 7.96
C ALA A 70 5.19 3.64 8.31
N TRP A 71 5.04 4.67 7.48
CA TRP A 71 5.64 5.98 7.70
C TRP A 71 4.86 7.08 6.96
N HIS A 72 4.73 8.25 7.57
CA HIS A 72 4.17 9.46 6.97
C HIS A 72 5.12 10.64 7.20
N ALA A 73 5.26 11.53 6.21
CA ALA A 73 6.22 12.63 6.24
C ALA A 73 6.03 13.59 7.42
N GLU A 74 4.78 13.82 7.83
CA GLU A 74 4.44 14.73 8.92
C GLU A 74 4.29 14.04 10.29
N ALA A 75 3.91 12.76 10.30
CA ALA A 75 3.56 12.03 11.52
C ALA A 75 4.63 11.01 11.96
N GLY A 76 5.60 10.70 11.09
CA GLY A 76 6.64 9.70 11.36
C GLY A 76 6.12 8.27 11.20
N LYS A 77 6.63 7.35 12.04
CA LYS A 77 6.30 5.91 11.96
C LYS A 77 4.83 5.68 12.29
N GLY A 78 4.18 4.81 11.51
CA GLY A 78 2.82 4.34 11.76
C GLY A 78 2.78 2.87 12.22
N SER A 79 1.58 2.30 12.31
CA SER A 79 1.36 0.92 12.78
C SER A 79 2.02 -0.15 11.90
N GLY A 80 2.27 0.13 10.61
CA GLY A 80 2.94 -0.79 9.68
C GLY A 80 4.47 -0.72 9.71
N ALA A 81 5.08 0.05 10.63
CA ALA A 81 6.53 0.27 10.64
C ALA A 81 7.34 -1.02 10.87
N ASP A 82 6.85 -1.90 11.75
CA ASP A 82 7.50 -3.16 12.06
C ASP A 82 7.38 -4.14 10.89
N ASP A 83 6.22 -4.19 10.22
CA ASP A 83 6.04 -4.98 9.00
C ASP A 83 6.99 -4.53 7.88
N LEU A 84 7.14 -3.21 7.67
CA LEU A 84 8.09 -2.68 6.69
C LEU A 84 9.53 -3.08 7.03
N THR A 85 9.91 -2.97 8.31
CA THR A 85 11.24 -3.36 8.79
C THR A 85 11.50 -4.85 8.53
N ALA A 86 10.53 -5.71 8.82
CA ALA A 86 10.62 -7.14 8.53
C ALA A 86 10.79 -7.41 7.03
N LEU A 87 10.01 -6.73 6.17
CA LEU A 87 10.14 -6.86 4.71
C LEU A 87 11.52 -6.46 4.20
N LEU A 88 12.11 -5.39 4.73
CA LEU A 88 13.44 -4.92 4.36
C LEU A 88 14.55 -5.87 4.86
N THR A 89 14.41 -6.37 6.08
CA THR A 89 15.36 -7.33 6.68
C THR A 89 15.43 -8.61 5.86
N VAL A 90 14.28 -9.18 5.48
CA VAL A 90 14.22 -10.39 4.62
C VAL A 90 14.91 -10.18 3.26
N ARG A 91 14.98 -8.93 2.79
CA ARG A 91 15.62 -8.56 1.52
C ARG A 91 17.08 -8.15 1.66
N GLY A 92 17.66 -8.20 2.87
CA GLY A 92 19.04 -7.79 3.14
C GLY A 92 19.29 -6.29 3.00
N ALA A 93 18.24 -5.46 3.13
CA ALA A 93 18.33 -4.01 3.03
C ALA A 93 18.57 -3.32 4.38
N LEU A 94 18.55 -4.08 5.49
CA LEU A 94 18.80 -3.67 6.87
C LEU A 94 19.61 -4.73 7.60
#